data_AF-A0A4Q0YVX2-F1
#
_entry.id   AF-A0A4Q0YVX2-F1
#
_cell.length_a   1.000
_cell.length_b   1.000
_cell.length_c   1.000
_cell.angle_alpha   90.00
_cell.angle_beta   90.00
_cell.angle_gamma   90.00
#
_symmetry.space_group_name_H-M   'P 1'
#
loop_
_entity.id
_entity.type
_entity.pdbx_description
1 polymer ?
#
loop_
_entity_poly.entity_id
_entity_poly.type
_entity_poly.pdbx_seq_one_letter_code
_entity_poly.pdbx_strand_id
1 'polypeptide(L)'
;MHLQHHTQKGGWSVRWTDISEVGVPSISKEGWNHPLPWMGIRIKDYGAFLDSISFRLASGIIMEQRGLLLSAYRFREEDSKKEIEDMIFDDKPYVSADGKEYHGLVAMLANRMVYTRTLLGYDIFVSEDFLDRPLNDFVGLTRRYLAASAGLDSIPEDEVERLKALATHQQRMD
;
A
#
# COMPACT_ATOMS: atom_id res chain seq x y z
N MET A 1 7.68 0.88 -13.73
CA MET A 1 6.58 1.84 -13.46
C MET A 1 6.14 1.68 -12.00
N HIS A 2 5.77 2.76 -11.32
CA HIS A 2 5.39 2.73 -9.89
C HIS A 2 4.19 3.63 -9.60
N LEU A 3 3.51 3.37 -8.49
CA LEU A 3 2.59 4.28 -7.82
C LEU A 3 3.35 5.01 -6.72
N GLN A 4 3.24 6.33 -6.65
CA GLN A 4 3.96 7.14 -5.66
C GLN A 4 3.06 8.20 -5.05
N HIS A 5 3.36 8.57 -3.80
CA HIS A 5 2.69 9.64 -3.07
C HIS A 5 3.74 10.47 -2.35
N HIS A 6 3.64 11.80 -2.42
CA HIS A 6 4.59 12.73 -1.81
C HIS A 6 3.88 13.68 -0.86
N THR A 7 4.45 13.81 0.34
CA THR A 7 4.00 14.75 1.38
C THR A 7 5.16 15.63 1.82
N GLN A 8 4.88 16.64 2.65
CA GLN A 8 5.94 17.41 3.31
C GLN A 8 6.86 16.54 4.18
N LYS A 9 6.39 15.36 4.64
CA LYS A 9 7.16 14.41 5.45
C LYS A 9 8.03 13.46 4.65
N GLY A 10 8.01 13.57 3.32
CA GLY A 10 8.64 12.65 2.38
C GLY A 10 7.59 11.95 1.52
N GLY A 11 8.05 11.07 0.63
CA GLY A 11 7.17 10.27 -0.22
C GLY A 11 7.56 8.80 -0.21
N TRP A 12 6.61 7.96 -0.60
CA TRP A 12 6.84 6.54 -0.83
C TRP A 12 6.53 6.22 -2.30
N SER A 13 7.11 5.13 -2.78
CA SER A 13 6.88 4.60 -4.12
C SER A 13 6.78 3.08 -4.03
N VAL A 14 5.79 2.49 -4.70
CA VAL A 14 5.57 1.05 -4.77
C VAL A 14 5.48 0.66 -6.25
N ARG A 15 6.21 -0.37 -6.67
CA ARG A 15 6.09 -0.86 -8.05
C ARG A 15 4.69 -1.42 -8.25
N TRP A 16 4.11 -1.20 -9.44
CA TRP A 16 2.79 -1.76 -9.73
C TRP A 16 2.75 -3.29 -9.60
N THR A 17 3.86 -3.95 -9.91
CA THR A 17 4.03 -5.41 -9.77
C THR A 17 3.98 -5.89 -8.32
N ASP A 18 4.29 -5.04 -7.34
CA ASP A 18 4.25 -5.37 -5.92
C ASP A 18 2.87 -5.09 -5.31
N ILE A 19 1.97 -4.46 -6.05
CA ILE A 19 0.60 -4.18 -5.61
C ILE A 19 -0.28 -5.36 -6.03
N SER A 20 -1.07 -5.87 -5.08
CA SER A 20 -2.07 -6.91 -5.33
C SER A 20 -3.46 -6.34 -5.57
N GLU A 21 -3.81 -5.25 -4.87
CA GLU A 21 -5.13 -4.66 -4.93
C GLU A 21 -5.08 -3.19 -4.55
N VAL A 22 -5.98 -2.40 -5.13
CA VAL A 22 -6.29 -1.04 -4.69
C VAL A 22 -7.80 -0.88 -4.60
N GLY A 23 -8.26 -0.12 -3.61
CA GLY A 23 -9.69 0.05 -3.38
C GLY A 23 -10.03 1.09 -2.34
N VAL A 24 -11.31 1.17 -2.01
CA VAL A 24 -11.83 1.99 -0.91
C VAL A 24 -12.07 1.03 0.26
N PRO A 25 -11.39 1.20 1.41
CA PRO A 25 -11.64 0.37 2.59
C PRO A 25 -13.01 0.71 3.15
N SER A 26 -13.62 -0.27 3.81
CA SER A 26 -14.91 -0.11 4.47
C SER A 26 -14.89 -0.78 5.84
N ILE A 27 -15.74 -0.29 6.73
CA ILE A 27 -16.04 -0.93 8.02
C ILE A 27 -17.48 -1.44 7.98
N SER A 28 -17.72 -2.64 8.51
CA SER A 28 -19.07 -3.14 8.71
C SER A 28 -19.59 -2.63 10.05
N LYS A 29 -20.82 -2.14 10.09
CA LYS A 29 -21.54 -1.81 11.31
C LYS A 29 -22.98 -2.26 11.16
N GLU A 30 -23.42 -3.14 12.06
CA GLU A 30 -24.82 -3.63 12.07
C GLU A 30 -25.25 -4.23 10.71
N GLY A 31 -24.33 -4.90 10.01
CA GLY A 31 -24.57 -5.51 8.69
C GLY A 31 -24.49 -4.54 7.50
N TRP A 32 -24.17 -3.27 7.73
CA TRP A 32 -23.97 -2.26 6.69
C TRP A 32 -22.50 -1.94 6.50
N ASN A 33 -22.03 -1.96 5.26
CA ASN A 33 -20.67 -1.53 4.91
C ASN A 33 -20.63 -0.02 4.71
N HIS A 34 -19.83 0.66 5.53
CA HIS A 34 -19.57 2.08 5.42
C HIS A 34 -18.19 2.30 4.78
N PRO A 35 -18.10 2.85 3.56
CA PRO A 35 -16.82 3.18 2.94
C PRO A 35 -16.13 4.29 3.73
N LEU A 36 -14.81 4.22 3.81
CA LEU A 36 -13.97 5.22 4.45
C LEU A 36 -13.38 6.17 3.41
N PRO A 37 -13.12 7.45 3.77
CA PRO A 37 -12.57 8.47 2.85
C PRO A 37 -11.06 8.27 2.60
N TRP A 38 -10.66 7.05 2.25
CA TRP A 38 -9.28 6.64 2.05
C TRP A 38 -9.17 5.76 0.80
N MET A 39 -8.08 5.89 0.06
CA MET A 39 -7.65 4.83 -0.85
C MET A 39 -6.78 3.85 -0.08
N GLY A 40 -7.16 2.58 -0.07
CA GLY A 40 -6.37 1.47 0.42
C GLY A 40 -5.52 0.85 -0.68
N ILE A 41 -4.28 0.52 -0.37
CA ILE A 41 -3.33 -0.19 -1.23
C ILE A 41 -2.87 -1.44 -0.51
N ARG A 42 -3.00 -2.57 -1.19
CA ARG A 42 -2.62 -3.88 -0.69
C ARG A 42 -1.34 -4.34 -1.39
N ILE A 43 -0.25 -4.44 -0.65
CA ILE A 43 1.05 -4.85 -1.18
C ILE A 43 1.27 -6.36 -0.98
N LYS A 44 2.00 -6.99 -1.90
CA LYS A 44 2.26 -8.43 -1.91
C LYS A 44 3.31 -8.81 -0.87
N ASP A 45 4.40 -8.04 -0.84
CA ASP A 45 5.51 -8.20 0.09
C ASP A 45 5.93 -6.82 0.61
N TYR A 46 6.27 -6.75 1.90
CA TYR A 46 6.54 -5.47 2.56
C TYR A 46 8.01 -5.06 2.43
N GLY A 47 8.92 -6.00 2.12
CA GLY A 47 10.35 -5.79 2.26
C GLY A 47 10.87 -4.62 1.44
N ALA A 48 10.55 -4.59 0.15
CA ALA A 48 10.95 -3.49 -0.74
C ALA A 48 10.39 -2.13 -0.30
N PHE A 49 9.15 -2.10 0.21
CA PHE A 49 8.54 -0.87 0.72
C PHE A 49 9.23 -0.41 2.01
N LEU A 50 9.41 -1.29 2.98
CA LEU A 50 10.04 -1.02 4.28
C LEU A 50 11.52 -0.66 4.14
N ASP A 51 12.22 -1.19 3.14
CA ASP A 51 13.62 -0.85 2.86
C ASP A 51 13.78 0.55 2.27
N SER A 52 12.76 1.02 1.55
CA SER A 52 12.79 2.33 0.90
C SER A 52 12.26 3.46 1.78
N ILE A 53 11.52 3.15 2.85
CA ILE A 53 10.83 4.17 3.64
C ILE A 53 11.78 4.89 4.60
N SER A 54 11.73 6.22 4.59
CA SER A 54 12.45 7.01 5.60
C SER A 54 11.77 6.92 6.96
N PHE A 55 12.54 6.98 8.06
CA PHE A 55 11.99 7.02 9.41
C PHE A 55 10.98 8.16 9.62
N ARG A 56 11.23 9.34 9.04
CA ARG A 56 10.31 10.49 9.12
C ARG A 56 8.97 10.19 8.47
N LEU A 57 8.98 9.52 7.32
CA LEU A 57 7.75 9.10 6.65
C LEU A 57 7.03 8.00 7.42
N ALA A 58 7.75 6.99 7.92
CA ALA A 58 7.18 5.93 8.74
C ALA A 58 6.46 6.48 9.97
N SER A 59 7.11 7.40 10.72
CA SER A 59 6.49 8.11 11.84
C SER A 59 5.24 8.90 11.40
N GLY A 60 5.34 9.58 10.26
CA GLY A 60 4.22 10.31 9.66
C GLY A 60 3.00 9.43 9.40
N ILE A 61 3.20 8.30 8.72
CA ILE A 61 2.16 7.32 8.39
C ILE A 61 1.51 6.77 9.65
N ILE A 62 2.32 6.36 10.63
CA ILE A 62 1.84 5.84 11.92
C ILE A 62 0.93 6.87 12.59
N MET A 63 1.32 8.14 12.67
CA MET A 63 0.51 9.16 13.33
C MET A 63 -0.77 9.48 12.55
N GLU A 64 -0.67 9.64 11.23
CA GLU A 64 -1.80 9.96 10.36
C GLU A 64 -2.86 8.85 10.38
N GLN A 65 -2.45 7.59 10.29
CA GLN A 65 -3.35 6.44 10.23
C GLN A 65 -3.76 5.93 11.63
N ARG A 66 -3.39 6.61 12.72
CA ARG A 66 -3.81 6.22 14.09
C ARG A 66 -5.32 6.23 14.24
N GLY A 67 -5.97 7.31 13.78
CA GLY A 67 -7.43 7.43 13.83
C GLY A 67 -8.13 6.37 13.00
N LEU A 68 -7.55 6.01 11.86
CA LEU A 68 -8.04 4.94 10.99
C LEU A 68 -8.01 3.58 11.70
N LEU A 69 -6.87 3.19 12.28
CA LEU A 69 -6.72 1.94 13.01
C LEU A 69 -7.66 1.85 14.22
N LEU A 70 -7.78 2.93 14.99
CA LEU A 70 -8.72 3.04 16.11
C LEU A 70 -10.16 2.84 15.66
N SER A 71 -10.54 3.43 14.53
CA SER A 71 -11.90 3.30 14.01
C SER A 71 -12.17 1.89 13.51
N ALA A 72 -11.24 1.31 12.75
CA ALA A 72 -11.31 -0.07 12.29
C ALA A 72 -11.46 -1.06 13.46
N TYR A 73 -10.69 -0.86 14.54
CA TYR A 73 -10.79 -1.68 15.74
C TYR A 73 -12.15 -1.59 16.41
N ARG A 74 -12.74 -0.39 16.52
CA ARG A 74 -14.04 -0.20 17.19
C ARG A 74 -15.21 -0.85 16.45
N PHE A 75 -15.13 -0.94 15.13
CA PHE A 75 -16.20 -1.47 14.28
C PHE A 75 -15.92 -2.90 13.80
N ARG A 76 -14.93 -3.58 14.37
CA ARG A 76 -14.71 -5.01 14.10
C ARG A 76 -15.90 -5.81 14.64
N GLU A 77 -16.33 -6.81 13.87
CA GLU A 77 -17.42 -7.71 14.30
C GLU A 77 -16.91 -8.81 15.25
N GLU A 78 -15.62 -9.15 15.17
CA GLU A 78 -15.01 -10.19 16.00
C GLU A 78 -14.36 -9.64 17.27
N ASP A 79 -14.55 -10.36 18.37
CA ASP A 79 -13.91 -10.04 19.64
C ASP A 79 -12.43 -10.46 19.61
N SER A 80 -11.59 -9.66 18.97
CA SER A 80 -10.15 -9.90 18.99
C SER A 80 -9.64 -9.77 20.42
N LYS A 81 -8.93 -10.81 20.87
CA LYS A 81 -8.26 -10.85 22.18
C LYS A 81 -7.16 -9.79 22.35
N LYS A 82 -6.67 -9.21 21.26
CA LYS A 82 -5.58 -8.24 21.30
C LYS A 82 -6.15 -6.86 21.62
N GLU A 83 -5.58 -6.23 22.65
CA GLU A 83 -5.99 -4.90 23.07
C GLU A 83 -5.55 -3.85 22.04
N ILE A 84 -6.34 -2.80 21.89
CA ILE A 84 -6.04 -1.70 20.97
C ILE A 84 -4.70 -1.04 21.29
N GLU A 85 -4.32 -0.98 22.57
CA GLU A 85 -3.05 -0.41 23.00
C GLU A 85 -1.86 -1.20 22.44
N ASP A 86 -1.90 -2.53 22.53
CA ASP A 86 -0.91 -3.42 21.93
C ASP A 86 -0.80 -3.20 20.42
N MET A 87 -1.91 -3.01 19.72
CA MET A 87 -1.90 -2.82 18.26
C MET A 87 -1.33 -1.46 17.84
N ILE A 88 -1.52 -0.45 18.67
CA ILE A 88 -1.08 0.92 18.40
C ILE A 88 0.41 1.09 18.65
N PHE A 89 0.94 0.40 19.68
CA PHE A 89 2.30 0.55 20.17
C PHE A 89 3.15 -0.71 19.95
N ASP A 90 2.79 -1.59 19.02
CA ASP A 90 3.53 -2.83 18.76
C ASP A 90 4.93 -2.57 18.19
N ASP A 91 5.92 -2.52 19.07
CA ASP A 91 7.33 -2.32 18.76
C ASP A 91 8.11 -3.63 18.56
N LYS A 92 7.42 -4.78 18.55
CA LYS A 92 8.06 -6.08 18.34
C LYS A 92 8.75 -6.12 16.97
N PRO A 93 9.87 -6.84 16.86
CA PRO A 93 10.51 -7.07 15.57
C PRO A 93 9.50 -7.64 14.55
N TYR A 94 9.56 -7.14 13.32
CA TYR A 94 8.79 -7.68 12.21
C TYR A 94 9.73 -8.48 11.32
N VAL A 95 9.31 -9.68 10.91
CA VAL A 95 10.08 -10.54 10.01
C VAL A 95 9.32 -10.64 8.69
N SER A 96 9.94 -10.21 7.59
CA SER A 96 9.36 -10.34 6.25
C SER A 96 9.37 -11.78 5.75
N ALA A 97 8.69 -12.04 4.62
CA ALA A 97 8.56 -13.38 4.07
C ALA A 97 9.91 -14.01 3.66
N ASP A 98 10.91 -13.19 3.35
CA ASP A 98 12.28 -13.60 3.04
C ASP A 98 13.18 -13.75 4.28
N GLY A 99 12.63 -13.55 5.48
CA GLY A 99 13.34 -13.73 6.75
C GLY A 99 14.13 -12.50 7.22
N LYS A 100 14.04 -11.35 6.53
CA LYS A 100 14.68 -10.12 7.00
C LYS A 100 13.95 -9.56 8.22
N GLU A 101 14.73 -9.23 9.24
CA GLU A 101 14.22 -8.61 10.46
C GLU A 101 14.25 -7.08 10.38
N TYR A 102 13.14 -6.47 10.79
CA TYR A 102 12.98 -5.05 10.97
C TYR A 102 12.82 -4.75 12.46
N HIS A 103 13.37 -3.63 12.92
CA HIS A 103 13.29 -3.19 14.31
C HIS A 103 12.81 -1.74 14.44
N GLY A 104 12.41 -1.36 15.65
CA GLY A 104 12.01 -0.01 16.01
C GLY A 104 10.86 0.51 15.18
N LEU A 105 10.98 1.75 14.70
CA LEU A 105 9.87 2.44 14.03
C LEU A 105 9.40 1.77 12.74
N VAL A 106 10.31 1.17 11.97
CA VAL A 106 9.96 0.47 10.72
C VAL A 106 9.23 -0.84 11.04
N ALA A 107 9.65 -1.56 12.07
CA ALA A 107 8.93 -2.75 12.56
C ALA A 107 7.52 -2.39 13.04
N MET A 108 7.40 -1.31 13.82
CA MET A 108 6.10 -0.83 14.28
C MET A 108 5.18 -0.44 13.13
N LEU A 109 5.71 0.19 12.08
CA LEU A 109 4.93 0.45 10.86
C LEU A 109 4.46 -0.88 10.23
N ALA A 110 5.37 -1.84 10.04
CA ALA A 110 5.05 -3.13 9.43
C ALA A 110 3.98 -3.91 10.22
N ASN A 111 4.09 -3.98 11.54
CA ASN A 111 3.09 -4.58 12.41
C ASN A 111 1.74 -3.87 12.28
N ARG A 112 1.74 -2.53 12.20
CA ARG A 112 0.51 -1.76 11.97
C ARG A 112 -0.12 -2.02 10.61
N MET A 113 0.69 -2.21 9.57
CA MET A 113 0.20 -2.63 8.25
C MET A 113 -0.46 -4.01 8.32
N VAL A 114 0.08 -4.97 9.09
CA VAL A 114 -0.56 -6.27 9.33
C VAL A 114 -1.93 -6.11 10.03
N TYR A 115 -2.04 -5.21 11.00
CA TYR A 115 -3.32 -4.95 11.66
C TYR A 115 -4.34 -4.32 10.74
N THR A 116 -3.96 -3.30 9.98
CA THR A 116 -4.87 -2.67 9.02
C THR A 116 -5.22 -3.60 7.87
N ARG A 117 -4.31 -4.49 7.44
CA ARG A 117 -4.61 -5.56 6.48
C ARG A 117 -5.75 -6.42 6.99
N THR A 118 -5.65 -6.84 8.24
CA THR A 118 -6.60 -7.75 8.88
C THR A 118 -7.96 -7.08 9.05
N LEU A 119 -7.97 -5.81 9.50
CA LEU A 119 -9.20 -5.10 9.82
C LEU A 119 -9.90 -4.43 8.62
N LEU A 120 -9.13 -3.97 7.63
CA LEU A 120 -9.62 -3.14 6.52
C LEU A 120 -9.31 -3.72 5.15
N GLY A 121 -8.46 -4.74 5.08
CA GLY A 121 -8.03 -5.38 3.83
C GLY A 121 -6.78 -4.76 3.20
N TYR A 122 -6.23 -3.65 3.70
CA TYR A 122 -5.16 -2.90 3.03
C TYR A 122 -4.02 -2.50 3.98
N ASP A 123 -2.89 -2.13 3.39
CA ASP A 123 -1.61 -1.93 4.10
C ASP A 123 -1.21 -0.46 4.15
N ILE A 124 -1.38 0.26 3.04
CA ILE A 124 -1.07 1.68 2.91
C ILE A 124 -2.36 2.42 2.59
N PHE A 125 -2.54 3.58 3.21
CA PHE A 125 -3.73 4.40 3.06
C PHE A 125 -3.37 5.83 2.68
N VAL A 126 -4.11 6.40 1.73
CA VAL A 126 -4.02 7.81 1.31
C VAL A 126 -5.40 8.45 1.50
N SER A 127 -5.48 9.54 2.28
CA SER A 127 -6.74 10.27 2.48
C SER A 127 -7.25 10.83 1.15
N GLU A 128 -8.58 10.87 0.98
CA GLU A 128 -9.18 11.54 -0.19
C GLU A 128 -8.80 13.01 -0.30
N ASP A 129 -8.48 13.66 0.82
CA ASP A 129 -8.02 15.05 0.89
C ASP A 129 -6.74 15.32 0.11
N PHE A 130 -5.95 14.27 -0.19
CA PHE A 130 -4.71 14.36 -0.96
C PHE A 130 -4.87 13.98 -2.44
N LEU A 131 -6.11 13.73 -2.89
CA LEU A 131 -6.39 13.34 -4.26
C LEU A 131 -6.81 14.54 -5.11
N ASP A 132 -6.44 14.52 -6.38
CA ASP A 132 -6.76 15.57 -7.36
C ASP A 132 -8.17 15.45 -7.95
N ARG A 133 -8.93 14.45 -7.52
CA ARG A 133 -10.26 14.08 -8.04
C ARG A 133 -11.02 13.27 -6.98
N PRO A 134 -12.33 13.03 -7.17
CA PRO A 134 -13.11 12.20 -6.26
C PRO A 134 -12.49 10.81 -6.03
N LEU A 135 -12.57 10.32 -4.79
CA LEU A 135 -11.92 9.08 -4.35
C LEU A 135 -12.19 7.89 -5.30
N ASN A 136 -13.46 7.67 -5.67
CA ASN A 136 -13.84 6.56 -6.55
C ASN A 136 -13.25 6.68 -7.96
N ASP A 137 -13.15 7.90 -8.49
CA ASP A 137 -12.55 8.15 -9.82
C ASP A 137 -11.05 7.90 -9.78
N PHE A 138 -10.39 8.32 -8.70
CA PHE A 138 -8.95 8.08 -8.49
C PHE A 138 -8.65 6.58 -8.33
N VAL A 139 -9.41 5.87 -7.50
CA VAL A 139 -9.29 4.42 -7.33
C VAL A 139 -9.55 3.71 -8.65
N GLY A 140 -10.61 4.09 -9.38
CA GLY A 140 -10.92 3.52 -10.69
C GLY A 140 -9.79 3.69 -11.71
N LEU A 141 -9.17 4.88 -11.76
CA LEU A 141 -7.99 5.13 -12.58
C LEU A 141 -6.80 4.28 -12.15
N THR A 142 -6.52 4.22 -10.84
CA THR A 142 -5.42 3.44 -10.26
C THR A 142 -5.57 1.94 -10.58
N ARG A 143 -6.78 1.39 -10.50
CA ARG A 143 -7.09 0.00 -10.90
C ARG A 143 -6.77 -0.27 -12.37
N ARG A 144 -7.06 0.68 -13.27
CA ARG A 144 -6.72 0.53 -14.70
C ARG A 144 -5.21 0.47 -14.92
N TYR A 145 -4.43 1.30 -14.23
CA TYR A 145 -2.96 1.23 -14.29
C TYR A 145 -2.42 -0.07 -13.72
N LEU A 146 -2.97 -0.54 -12.60
CA LEU A 146 -2.62 -1.84 -12.02
C LEU A 146 -2.91 -2.99 -12.99
N ALA A 147 -4.10 -3.03 -13.61
CA ALA A 147 -4.45 -4.05 -14.59
C ALA A 147 -3.53 -3.99 -15.83
N ALA A 148 -3.22 -2.79 -16.33
CA ALA A 148 -2.29 -2.63 -17.45
C ALA A 148 -0.86 -3.09 -17.11
N SER A 149 -0.42 -2.91 -15.86
CA SER A 149 0.89 -3.40 -15.42
C SER A 149 0.97 -4.93 -15.34
N ALA A 150 -0.12 -5.62 -15.00
CA ALA A 150 -0.17 -7.08 -15.00
C ALA A 150 0.01 -7.65 -16.42
N GLY A 151 -0.40 -6.91 -17.45
CA GLY A 151 -0.11 -7.24 -18.84
C GLY A 151 1.37 -7.12 -19.21
N LEU A 152 2.16 -6.30 -18.51
CA LEU A 152 3.60 -6.16 -18.75
C LEU A 152 4.40 -7.35 -18.20
N ASP A 153 3.95 -7.98 -17.11
CA ASP A 153 4.56 -9.20 -16.56
C ASP A 153 4.36 -10.43 -17.47
N SER A 154 3.44 -10.32 -18.45
CA SER A 154 3.13 -11.39 -19.42
C SER A 154 3.91 -11.30 -20.72
N ILE A 155 4.72 -10.25 -20.92
CA ILE A 155 5.58 -10.13 -22.10
C ILE A 155 6.89 -10.87 -21.79
N PRO A 156 7.20 -11.97 -22.52
CA PRO A 156 8.46 -12.68 -22.35
C PRO A 156 9.67 -11.73 -22.48
N GLU A 157 10.70 -11.91 -21.66
CA GLU A 157 11.88 -11.03 -21.66
C GLU A 157 12.53 -10.90 -23.04
N ASP A 158 12.51 -11.97 -23.84
CA ASP A 158 12.98 -12.00 -25.22
C ASP A 158 12.17 -11.11 -26.16
N GLU A 159 10.87 -10.96 -25.92
CA GLU A 159 10.00 -10.08 -26.70
C GLU A 159 10.19 -8.62 -26.29
N VAL A 160 10.43 -8.34 -25.00
CA VAL A 160 10.82 -6.99 -24.53
C VAL A 160 12.15 -6.57 -25.15
N GLU A 161 13.11 -7.48 -25.24
CA GLU A 161 14.43 -7.23 -25.82
C GLU A 161 14.35 -7.01 -27.35
N ARG A 162 13.53 -7.81 -28.06
CA ARG A 162 13.22 -7.59 -29.48
C ARG A 162 12.59 -6.23 -29.76
N LEU A 163 11.60 -5.82 -28.97
CA LEU A 163 10.91 -4.53 -29.16
C LEU A 163 11.85 -3.35 -28.90
N LYS A 164 12.75 -3.46 -27.91
CA LYS A 164 13.82 -2.46 -27.68
C LYS A 164 14.81 -2.40 -28.83
N ALA A 165 15.21 -3.54 -29.39
CA ALA A 165 16.12 -3.62 -30.53
C ALA A 165 15.51 -2.98 -31.80
N LEU A 166 14.22 -3.22 -32.06
CA LEU A 166 13.47 -2.62 -33.17
C LEU A 166 13.38 -1.09 -33.04
N ALA A 167 13.02 -0.59 -31.85
CA ALA A 167 12.94 0.85 -31.60
C ALA A 167 14.29 1.55 -31.77
N THR A 168 15.38 0.90 -31.35
CA THR A 168 16.75 1.44 -31.48
C THR A 168 17.23 1.44 -32.94
N HIS A 169 16.78 0.48 -33.75
CA HIS A 169 17.09 0.42 -35.18
C HIS A 169 16.34 1.49 -35.99
N GLN A 170 15.11 1.81 -35.61
CA GLN A 170 14.30 2.84 -36.25
C GLN A 170 14.84 4.26 -35.96
N GLN A 171 15.43 4.48 -34.78
CA GLN A 171 16.08 5.74 -34.41
C GLN A 171 17.46 5.99 -35.07
N ARG A 172 18.02 5.02 -35.79
CA ARG A 172 19.30 5.13 -36.51
C ARG A 172 19.15 5.32 -38.02
N MET A 173 17.91 5.28 -38.53
CA MET A 173 17.60 5.41 -39.96
C MET A 173 16.92 6.75 -40.30
N ASP A 174 16.74 7.61 -39.31
CA ASP A 174 16.37 9.03 -39.42
C ASP A 174 17.59 9.92 -39.06
#